data_AF-A0AAD9G5U1-F1
#
_entry.id   AF-A0AAD9G5U1-F1
#
_cell.length_a   1.000
_cell.length_b   1.000
_cell.length_c   1.000
_cell.angle_alpha   90.00
_cell.angle_beta   90.00
_cell.angle_gamma   90.00
#
_symmetry.space_group_name_H-M   'P 1'
#
loop_
_entity.id
_entity.type
_entity.pdbx_description
1 polymer ?
#
loop_
_entity_poly.entity_id
_entity_poly.type
_entity_poly.pdbx_seq_one_letter_code
_entity_poly.pdbx_strand_id
1 'polypeptide(L)'
;MHLLVKPPLQEGTIKEEKISIVSEYREIGRLLKASKEVEDVVKSLEDVRNSVEDPMLENSSGTGKSQMAFNLEANGAFEVFYMPCTTSNDSRQRVYEPFKSRQLAFVSCMKNDIDSLDTTNDDRSDDRQLKHLNSSEFEGSVSDFDGTDKKPLSVYAFIIAALSGAGTCIGNAVRQDVAAARDQRIRDKKQPMLFFLDEFPRLREDNRTLVRSILNVFRSLRLPLILSATNGTARKLFTGSDYSRVSRVPW
;
A
#
# COMPACT_ATOMS: atom_id res chain seq x y z
N MET A 1 7.20 -15.06 -13.60
CA MET A 1 5.82 -14.53 -13.71
C MET A 1 5.92 -13.02 -13.89
N HIS A 2 5.35 -12.46 -14.97
CA HIS A 2 5.25 -11.01 -15.14
C HIS A 2 4.02 -10.53 -14.39
N LEU A 3 4.21 -9.66 -13.41
CA LEU A 3 3.12 -9.09 -12.61
C LEU A 3 2.82 -7.68 -13.10
N LEU A 4 1.54 -7.37 -13.34
CA LEU A 4 1.09 -6.06 -13.81
C LEU A 4 1.05 -5.07 -12.63
N VAL A 5 1.83 -4.01 -12.72
CA VAL A 5 1.98 -2.97 -11.68
C VAL A 5 1.23 -1.71 -12.03
N LYS A 6 1.15 -1.37 -13.33
CA LYS A 6 0.20 -0.39 -13.83
C LYS A 6 -0.99 -1.10 -14.47
N PRO A 7 -2.21 -0.58 -14.29
CA PRO A 7 -3.29 -0.96 -15.19
C PRO A 7 -2.81 -0.66 -16.62
N PRO A 8 -3.11 -1.51 -17.61
CA PRO A 8 -2.96 -1.10 -18.99
C PRO A 8 -3.88 0.12 -19.13
N LEU A 9 -3.30 1.33 -19.17
CA LEU A 9 -3.98 2.58 -19.53
C LEU A 9 -3.50 3.08 -20.89
N GLN A 10 -2.63 2.31 -21.54
CA GLN A 10 -2.16 2.61 -22.89
C GLN A 10 -3.29 2.29 -23.87
N GLU A 11 -3.64 3.29 -24.68
CA GLU A 11 -4.57 3.18 -25.80
C GLU A 11 -4.23 1.93 -26.62
N GLY A 12 -5.20 1.03 -26.76
CA GLY A 12 -5.08 -0.15 -27.63
C GLY A 12 -5.38 -1.51 -26.97
N THR A 13 -5.63 -1.61 -25.65
CA THR A 13 -5.95 -2.92 -25.03
C THR A 13 -7.05 -2.90 -23.96
N ILE A 14 -7.78 -1.79 -23.84
CA ILE A 14 -8.92 -1.66 -22.93
C ILE A 14 -10.19 -1.47 -23.76
N LYS A 15 -11.29 -2.13 -23.37
CA LYS A 15 -12.63 -1.77 -23.87
C LYS A 15 -12.91 -0.32 -23.48
N GLU A 16 -13.16 0.57 -24.46
CA GLU A 16 -13.38 2.03 -24.31
C GLU A 16 -14.20 2.42 -23.05
N GLU A 17 -15.18 1.60 -22.69
CA GLU A 17 -16.04 1.75 -21.52
C GLU A 17 -15.29 1.88 -20.17
N LYS A 18 -14.15 1.19 -19.98
CA LYS A 18 -13.36 1.28 -18.74
C LYS A 18 -12.51 2.54 -18.66
N ILE A 19 -12.11 3.09 -19.82
CA ILE A 19 -11.40 4.37 -19.91
C ILE A 19 -12.35 5.51 -19.53
N SER A 20 -13.61 5.42 -19.98
CA SER A 20 -14.66 6.42 -19.69
C SER A 20 -14.83 6.66 -18.19
N ILE A 21 -14.94 5.59 -17.39
CA ILE A 21 -15.17 5.70 -15.95
C ILE A 21 -14.01 6.40 -15.23
N VAL A 22 -12.76 6.04 -15.52
CA VAL A 22 -11.60 6.71 -14.90
C VAL A 22 -11.50 8.16 -15.36
N SER A 23 -11.90 8.45 -16.61
CA SER A 23 -11.94 9.81 -17.15
C SER A 23 -12.91 10.71 -16.39
N GLU A 24 -14.10 10.21 -16.04
CA GLU A 24 -15.09 10.95 -15.24
C GLU A 24 -14.52 11.35 -13.88
N TYR A 25 -13.90 10.41 -13.16
CA TYR A 25 -13.25 10.70 -11.88
C TYR A 25 -12.11 11.71 -12.02
N ARG A 26 -11.34 11.65 -13.11
CA ARG A 26 -10.26 12.63 -13.39
C ARG A 26 -10.80 14.01 -13.74
N GLU A 27 -11.93 14.09 -14.44
CA GLU A 27 -12.57 15.36 -14.76
C GLU A 27 -13.06 16.06 -13.50
N ILE A 28 -13.79 15.33 -12.65
CA ILE A 28 -14.19 15.83 -11.33
C ILE A 28 -12.95 16.20 -10.49
N GLY A 29 -11.89 15.38 -10.57
CA GLY A 29 -10.61 15.65 -9.93
C GLY A 29 -10.02 17.00 -10.32
N ARG A 30 -10.05 17.35 -11.61
CA ARG A 30 -9.59 18.65 -12.10
C ARG A 30 -10.42 19.82 -11.57
N LEU A 31 -11.72 19.62 -11.35
CA LEU A 31 -12.61 20.64 -10.77
C LEU A 31 -12.36 20.83 -9.27
N LEU A 32 -12.06 19.74 -8.54
CA LEU A 32 -11.93 19.74 -7.09
C LEU A 32 -10.50 19.85 -6.57
N LYS A 33 -9.48 19.85 -7.43
CA LYS A 33 -8.05 19.81 -7.05
C LYS A 33 -7.57 20.93 -6.12
N ALA A 34 -8.29 22.05 -6.08
CA ALA A 34 -8.00 23.22 -5.24
C ALA A 34 -9.11 23.44 -4.20
N SER A 35 -9.88 22.40 -3.89
CA SER A 35 -10.81 22.46 -2.78
C SER A 35 -10.02 22.49 -1.48
N LYS A 36 -10.58 23.17 -0.47
CA LYS A 36 -9.96 23.25 0.86
C LYS A 36 -9.65 21.87 1.45
N GLU A 37 -10.53 20.89 1.23
CA GLU A 37 -10.32 19.51 1.70
C GLU A 37 -9.07 18.87 1.09
N VAL A 38 -8.81 19.11 -0.20
CA VAL A 38 -7.61 18.59 -0.88
C VAL A 38 -6.36 19.31 -0.37
N GLU A 39 -6.43 20.63 -0.21
CA GLU A 39 -5.32 21.42 0.33
C GLU A 39 -4.96 21.00 1.77
N ASP A 40 -5.97 20.76 2.62
CA ASP A 40 -5.79 20.30 4.00
C ASP A 40 -5.11 18.92 4.04
N VAL A 41 -5.50 17.99 3.14
CA VAL A 41 -4.86 16.67 3.03
C VAL A 41 -3.43 16.78 2.51
N VAL A 42 -3.18 17.59 1.48
CA VAL A 42 -1.83 17.82 0.93
C VAL A 42 -0.91 18.37 2.01
N LYS A 43 -1.36 19.40 2.74
CA LYS A 43 -0.60 19.98 3.84
C LYS A 43 -0.29 18.95 4.92
N SER A 44 -1.27 18.14 5.31
CA SER A 44 -1.06 17.07 6.30
C SER A 44 -0.01 16.06 5.83
N LEU A 45 -0.02 15.67 4.56
CA LEU A 45 0.98 14.75 4.01
C LEU A 45 2.38 15.37 3.94
N GLU A 46 2.47 16.67 3.63
CA GLU A 46 3.75 17.40 3.67
C GLU A 46 4.31 17.50 5.08
N ASP A 47 3.46 17.81 6.05
CA ASP A 47 3.83 17.87 7.47
C ASP A 47 4.33 16.51 7.97
N VAL A 48 3.63 15.41 7.67
CA VAL A 48 4.08 14.08 8.08
C VAL A 48 5.34 13.64 7.32
N ARG A 49 5.49 14.00 6.04
CA ARG A 49 6.74 13.74 5.30
C ARG A 49 7.95 14.44 5.93
N ASN A 50 7.72 15.62 6.51
CA ASN A 50 8.76 16.40 7.19
C ASN A 50 8.94 15.96 8.65
N SER A 51 8.05 15.12 9.18
CA SER A 51 8.12 14.51 10.50
C SER A 51 8.93 13.21 10.46
N VAL A 52 9.34 12.74 11.65
CA VAL A 52 9.94 11.41 11.85
C VAL A 52 8.84 10.32 11.96
N GLU A 53 7.57 10.74 12.06
CA GLU A 53 6.42 9.86 12.24
C GLU A 53 5.97 9.17 10.94
N ASP A 54 5.20 8.08 11.10
CA ASP A 54 4.72 7.26 9.99
C ASP A 54 3.84 8.09 9.03
N PRO A 55 4.16 8.14 7.72
CA PRO A 55 3.45 8.95 6.72
C PRO A 55 2.12 8.34 6.29
N MET A 56 1.24 8.09 7.27
CA MET A 56 -0.06 7.48 7.06
C MET A 56 -1.23 8.35 7.50
N LEU A 57 -2.14 8.62 6.57
CA LEU A 57 -3.38 9.34 6.84
C LEU A 57 -4.61 8.43 6.67
N GLU A 58 -5.51 8.42 7.66
CA GLU A 58 -6.79 7.72 7.60
C GLU A 58 -7.88 8.68 7.11
N ASN A 59 -8.62 8.27 6.07
CA ASN A 59 -9.84 8.97 5.67
C ASN A 59 -11.08 8.11 5.98
N SER A 60 -12.02 8.67 6.75
CA SER A 60 -13.25 7.98 7.17
C SER A 60 -14.44 8.27 6.26
N SER A 61 -15.47 7.42 6.34
CA SER A 61 -16.59 7.29 5.39
C SER A 61 -17.32 8.59 4.99
N GLY A 62 -17.27 8.90 3.69
CA GLY A 62 -18.13 9.82 2.94
C GLY A 62 -18.11 9.48 1.45
N THR A 63 -19.04 10.02 0.64
CA THR A 63 -19.24 9.71 -0.81
C THR A 63 -18.10 10.14 -1.75
N GLY A 64 -16.88 10.40 -1.24
CA GLY A 64 -15.77 10.97 -2.00
C GLY A 64 -14.40 10.31 -1.81
N LYS A 65 -14.28 9.16 -1.13
CA LYS A 65 -12.95 8.56 -0.83
C LYS A 65 -12.16 8.19 -2.08
N SER A 66 -12.78 7.47 -3.00
CA SER A 66 -12.15 7.14 -4.28
C SER A 66 -11.87 8.42 -5.09
N GLN A 67 -12.80 9.38 -5.07
CA GLN A 67 -12.63 10.68 -5.72
C GLN A 67 -11.44 11.47 -5.16
N MET A 68 -11.15 11.39 -3.85
CA MET A 68 -10.01 12.05 -3.22
C MET A 68 -8.68 11.64 -3.85
N ALA A 69 -8.51 10.35 -4.21
CA ALA A 69 -7.30 9.91 -4.89
C ALA A 69 -7.07 10.64 -6.23
N PHE A 70 -8.14 10.86 -7.00
CA PHE A 70 -8.08 11.59 -8.27
C PHE A 70 -7.97 13.11 -8.07
N ASN A 71 -8.56 13.65 -7.00
CA ASN A 71 -8.37 15.06 -6.64
C ASN A 71 -6.90 15.34 -6.29
N LEU A 72 -6.26 14.43 -5.53
CA LEU A 72 -4.84 14.49 -5.19
C LEU A 72 -3.94 14.30 -6.43
N GLU A 73 -4.30 13.36 -7.33
CA GLU A 73 -3.62 13.20 -8.64
C GLU A 73 -3.67 14.52 -9.44
N ALA A 74 -4.84 15.16 -9.51
CA ALA A 74 -5.05 16.39 -10.27
C ALA A 74 -4.44 17.65 -9.63
N ASN A 75 -4.25 17.67 -8.30
CA ASN A 75 -3.58 18.76 -7.59
C ASN A 75 -2.10 18.87 -7.98
N GLY A 76 -1.44 17.74 -8.24
CA GLY A 76 -0.09 17.69 -8.78
C GLY A 76 1.04 17.78 -7.74
N ALA A 77 0.71 17.89 -6.45
CA ALA A 77 1.70 17.78 -5.37
C ALA A 77 2.31 16.37 -5.25
N PHE A 78 1.58 15.34 -5.68
CA PHE A 78 2.00 13.93 -5.59
C PHE A 78 1.73 13.16 -6.89
N GLU A 79 2.57 12.17 -7.19
CA GLU A 79 2.22 11.11 -8.15
C GLU A 79 1.45 10.02 -7.40
N VAL A 80 0.14 9.93 -7.64
CA VAL A 80 -0.74 9.02 -6.88
C VAL A 80 -0.72 7.61 -7.47
N PHE A 81 -0.27 6.64 -6.68
CA PHE A 81 -0.40 5.22 -6.96
C PHE A 81 -1.67 4.67 -6.29
N TYR A 82 -2.79 4.76 -7.02
CA TYR A 82 -4.10 4.29 -6.56
C TYR A 82 -4.22 2.76 -6.62
N MET A 83 -4.61 2.11 -5.53
CA MET A 83 -4.87 0.68 -5.47
C MET A 83 -6.13 0.40 -4.65
N PRO A 84 -7.22 -0.08 -5.26
CA PRO A 84 -8.36 -0.57 -4.50
C PRO A 84 -7.96 -1.87 -3.79
N CYS A 85 -8.36 -2.01 -2.54
CA CYS A 85 -8.14 -3.16 -1.68
C CYS A 85 -9.44 -3.94 -1.43
N THR A 86 -10.38 -3.90 -2.39
CA THR A 86 -11.69 -4.53 -2.26
C THR A 86 -11.60 -6.03 -2.10
N THR A 87 -12.42 -6.58 -1.21
CA THR A 87 -12.73 -8.03 -1.19
C THR A 87 -13.79 -8.33 -2.26
N SER A 88 -13.95 -9.60 -2.64
CA SER A 88 -14.87 -10.05 -3.71
C SER A 88 -16.34 -9.64 -3.52
N ASN A 89 -16.73 -9.14 -2.36
CA ASN A 89 -18.08 -8.64 -2.08
C ASN A 89 -18.25 -7.12 -2.28
N ASP A 90 -17.16 -6.34 -2.34
CA ASP A 90 -17.15 -4.87 -2.49
C ASP A 90 -16.83 -4.42 -3.93
N SER A 91 -16.67 -5.36 -4.86
CA SER A 91 -16.32 -5.14 -6.26
C SER A 91 -17.41 -4.47 -7.11
N ARG A 92 -18.31 -3.68 -6.51
CA ARG A 92 -19.47 -3.07 -7.18
C ARG A 92 -19.19 -1.72 -7.82
N GLN A 93 -18.09 -1.04 -7.47
CA GLN A 93 -17.75 0.24 -8.11
C GLN A 93 -16.93 0.00 -9.37
N ARG A 94 -17.44 0.48 -10.51
CA ARG A 94 -16.80 0.27 -11.82
C ARG A 94 -15.41 0.90 -11.92
N VAL A 95 -15.12 1.93 -11.12
CA VAL A 95 -13.81 2.61 -11.07
C VAL A 95 -12.67 1.70 -10.58
N TYR A 96 -12.98 0.60 -9.89
CA TYR A 96 -11.95 -0.34 -9.40
C TYR A 96 -11.48 -1.32 -10.47
N GLU A 97 -12.32 -1.61 -11.47
CA GLU A 97 -12.05 -2.65 -12.46
C GLU A 97 -10.74 -2.45 -13.24
N PRO A 98 -10.39 -1.22 -13.68
CA PRO A 98 -9.10 -0.97 -14.32
C PRO A 98 -7.90 -1.36 -13.45
N PHE A 99 -8.00 -1.21 -12.13
CA PHE A 99 -6.91 -1.42 -11.17
C PHE A 99 -6.87 -2.84 -10.59
N LYS A 100 -7.79 -3.72 -10.97
CA LYS A 100 -7.90 -5.08 -10.42
C LYS A 100 -6.62 -5.91 -10.62
N SER A 101 -5.98 -5.81 -11.80
CA SER A 101 -4.74 -6.55 -12.08
C SER A 101 -3.59 -6.12 -11.16
N ARG A 102 -3.46 -4.81 -10.93
CA ARG A 102 -2.51 -4.20 -9.99
C ARG A 102 -2.74 -4.70 -8.57
N GLN A 103 -3.99 -4.68 -8.10
CA GLN A 103 -4.35 -5.19 -6.76
C GLN A 103 -3.97 -6.68 -6.62
N LEU A 104 -4.36 -7.50 -7.59
CA LEU A 104 -4.10 -8.95 -7.55
C LEU A 104 -2.60 -9.25 -7.55
N ALA A 105 -1.82 -8.53 -8.37
CA ALA A 105 -0.38 -8.65 -8.41
C ALA A 105 0.26 -8.32 -7.06
N PHE A 106 -0.13 -7.20 -6.44
CA PHE A 106 0.39 -6.81 -5.13
C PHE A 106 0.05 -7.83 -4.05
N VAL A 107 -1.22 -8.27 -3.96
CA VAL A 107 -1.64 -9.29 -2.99
C VAL A 107 -0.90 -10.62 -3.22
N SER A 108 -0.64 -10.99 -4.48
CA SER A 108 0.16 -12.18 -4.80
C SER A 108 1.61 -12.05 -4.31
N CYS A 109 2.25 -10.90 -4.50
CA CYS A 109 3.58 -10.64 -3.95
C CYS A 109 3.58 -10.80 -2.43
N MET A 110 2.61 -10.17 -1.76
CA MET A 110 2.51 -10.23 -0.30
C MET A 110 2.33 -11.65 0.21
N LYS A 111 1.42 -12.44 -0.36
CA LYS A 111 1.22 -13.84 0.06
C LYS A 111 2.48 -14.68 -0.10
N ASN A 112 3.14 -14.58 -1.26
CA ASN A 112 4.39 -15.31 -1.51
C ASN A 112 5.49 -14.93 -0.50
N ASP A 113 5.60 -13.65 -0.16
CA ASP A 113 6.61 -13.17 0.78
C ASP A 113 6.28 -13.56 2.22
N ILE A 114 5.01 -13.52 2.63
CA ILE A 114 4.54 -13.99 3.94
C ILE A 114 4.88 -15.47 4.10
N ASP A 115 4.52 -16.31 3.11
CA ASP A 115 4.81 -17.75 3.13
C ASP A 115 6.34 -18.01 3.20
N SER A 116 7.16 -17.15 2.58
CA SER A 116 8.62 -17.24 2.66
C SER A 116 9.20 -16.77 3.99
N LEU A 117 8.54 -15.80 4.65
CA LEU A 117 8.97 -15.22 5.92
C LEU A 117 8.50 -16.05 7.13
N ASP A 118 7.40 -16.78 6.98
CA ASP A 118 6.90 -17.73 7.96
C ASP A 118 7.69 -19.05 7.89
N THR A 119 8.85 -19.07 8.56
CA THR A 119 9.77 -20.22 8.59
C THR A 119 9.27 -21.42 9.41
N THR A 120 8.00 -21.45 9.81
CA THR A 120 7.42 -22.56 10.58
C THR A 120 7.09 -23.80 9.72
N ASN A 121 7.10 -23.68 8.39
CA ASN A 121 6.72 -24.75 7.45
C ASN A 121 7.90 -25.52 6.81
N ASP A 122 9.13 -25.38 7.28
CA ASP A 122 10.25 -26.20 6.78
C ASP A 122 10.22 -27.60 7.42
N ASP A 123 9.43 -28.50 6.80
CA ASP A 123 9.13 -29.90 7.14
C ASP A 123 10.36 -30.85 7.05
N ARG A 124 11.52 -30.47 7.60
CA ARG A 124 12.76 -31.29 7.54
C ARG A 124 13.55 -31.39 8.84
N SER A 125 12.91 -31.39 10.01
CA SER A 125 13.60 -31.78 11.24
C SER A 125 12.65 -32.49 12.22
N ASP A 126 12.97 -33.73 12.57
CA ASP A 126 12.28 -34.62 13.53
C ASP A 126 12.18 -34.09 14.97
N ASP A 127 12.74 -32.91 15.27
CA ASP A 127 12.72 -32.32 16.62
C ASP A 127 11.55 -31.33 16.80
N ARG A 128 10.35 -31.87 17.00
CA ARG A 128 9.10 -31.09 17.18
C ARG A 128 8.91 -30.44 18.55
N GLN A 129 9.73 -30.70 19.56
CA GLN A 129 9.40 -30.30 20.94
C GLN A 129 10.15 -29.10 21.53
N LEU A 130 11.17 -28.54 20.84
CA LEU A 130 11.95 -27.42 21.39
C LEU A 130 11.86 -26.09 20.61
N LYS A 131 11.18 -26.04 19.46
CA LYS A 131 11.09 -24.79 18.65
C LYS A 131 9.96 -23.83 19.09
N HIS A 132 8.96 -24.29 19.83
CA HIS A 132 7.79 -23.48 20.19
C HIS A 132 8.03 -22.30 21.15
N LEU A 133 9.20 -22.22 21.79
CA LEU A 133 9.48 -21.17 22.78
C LEU A 133 10.26 -19.97 22.21
N ASN A 134 10.83 -20.08 21.01
CA ASN A 134 11.70 -19.03 20.43
C ASN A 134 11.52 -18.78 18.91
N SER A 135 10.59 -19.45 18.22
CA SER A 135 10.26 -19.06 16.84
C SER A 135 9.34 -17.83 16.88
N SER A 136 9.87 -16.66 16.53
CA SER A 136 9.04 -15.50 16.23
C SER A 136 8.13 -15.85 15.05
N GLU A 137 6.85 -16.15 15.31
CA GLU A 137 5.85 -16.29 14.25
C GLU A 137 5.81 -14.98 13.46
N PHE A 138 5.75 -15.06 12.14
CA PHE A 138 5.66 -13.88 11.30
C PHE A 138 4.29 -13.22 11.53
N GLU A 139 4.28 -12.04 12.16
CA GLU A 139 3.04 -11.34 12.51
C GLU A 139 2.63 -10.26 11.50
N GLY A 140 3.49 -10.00 10.52
CA GLY A 140 3.36 -8.88 9.60
C GLY A 140 3.64 -7.54 10.28
N SER A 141 4.50 -7.51 11.30
CA SER A 141 4.95 -6.32 12.01
C SER A 141 5.95 -5.49 11.19
N VAL A 142 6.23 -4.23 11.60
CA VAL A 142 7.26 -3.41 10.95
C VAL A 142 8.65 -4.05 11.08
N SER A 143 8.96 -4.63 12.25
CA SER A 143 10.22 -5.33 12.50
C SER A 143 10.43 -6.55 11.61
N ASP A 144 9.34 -7.23 11.22
CA ASP A 144 9.43 -8.38 10.31
C ASP A 144 9.91 -7.96 8.91
N PHE A 145 9.74 -6.68 8.54
CA PHE A 145 10.26 -6.13 7.29
C PHE A 145 11.61 -5.41 7.47
N ASP A 146 11.82 -4.72 8.58
CA ASP A 146 13.11 -4.06 8.86
C ASP A 146 14.27 -5.06 8.96
N GLY A 147 14.00 -6.29 9.43
CA GLY A 147 14.99 -7.37 9.48
C GLY A 147 15.36 -8.00 8.12
N THR A 148 14.78 -7.53 7.01
CA THR A 148 14.89 -8.20 5.70
C THR A 148 15.89 -7.54 4.74
N ASP A 149 16.84 -6.74 5.24
CA ASP A 149 17.77 -5.94 4.40
C ASP A 149 18.47 -6.73 3.27
N LYS A 150 18.74 -8.02 3.49
CA LYS A 150 19.35 -8.92 2.48
C LYS A 150 18.39 -9.96 1.89
N LYS A 151 17.16 -10.05 2.39
CA LYS A 151 16.19 -11.06 1.93
C LYS A 151 15.43 -10.51 0.71
N PRO A 152 15.50 -11.18 -0.44
CA PRO A 152 14.83 -10.71 -1.63
C PRO A 152 13.33 -11.03 -1.56
N LEU A 153 12.49 -9.99 -1.57
CA LEU A 153 11.03 -10.08 -1.51
C LEU A 153 10.39 -9.63 -2.84
N SER A 154 9.31 -10.29 -3.22
CA SER A 154 8.55 -9.96 -4.43
C SER A 154 7.85 -8.61 -4.32
N VAL A 155 7.36 -8.25 -3.13
CA VAL A 155 6.73 -6.95 -2.86
C VAL A 155 7.71 -5.79 -3.08
N TYR A 156 9.00 -5.97 -2.78
CA TYR A 156 10.01 -4.95 -3.06
C TYR A 156 10.17 -4.71 -4.56
N ALA A 157 10.18 -5.76 -5.38
CA ALA A 157 10.20 -5.63 -6.83
C ALA A 157 8.93 -4.93 -7.37
N PHE A 158 7.76 -5.23 -6.80
CA PHE A 158 6.51 -4.56 -7.13
C PHE A 158 6.57 -3.05 -6.81
N ILE A 159 7.05 -2.69 -5.61
CA ILE A 159 7.16 -1.30 -5.18
C ILE A 159 8.17 -0.53 -6.04
N ILE A 160 9.30 -1.14 -6.40
CA ILE A 160 10.29 -0.54 -7.31
C ILE A 160 9.67 -0.24 -8.68
N ALA A 161 8.90 -1.18 -9.22
CA ALA A 161 8.19 -0.97 -10.48
C ALA A 161 7.16 0.17 -10.37
N ALA A 162 6.44 0.27 -9.24
CA ALA A 162 5.55 1.40 -8.97
C ALA A 162 6.32 2.73 -8.96
N LEU A 163 7.39 2.82 -8.16
CA LEU A 163 8.25 4.02 -8.04
C LEU A 163 8.88 4.42 -9.37
N SER A 164 9.30 3.46 -10.19
CA SER A 164 9.94 3.70 -11.48
C SER A 164 8.93 4.01 -12.60
N GLY A 165 7.64 3.82 -12.33
CA GLY A 165 6.59 3.95 -13.32
C GLY A 165 6.54 2.80 -14.34
N ALA A 166 7.17 1.66 -14.05
CA ALA A 166 7.16 0.49 -14.89
C ALA A 166 5.76 -0.18 -14.89
N GLY A 167 5.36 -0.71 -16.05
CA GLY A 167 4.07 -1.39 -16.18
C GLY A 167 4.05 -2.80 -15.60
N THR A 168 5.22 -3.41 -15.41
CA THR A 168 5.36 -4.77 -14.88
C THR A 168 6.52 -4.88 -13.90
N CYS A 169 6.49 -5.88 -13.02
CA CYS A 169 7.63 -6.33 -12.23
C CYS A 169 7.91 -7.82 -12.45
N ILE A 170 9.17 -8.20 -12.27
CA ILE A 170 9.65 -9.58 -12.39
C ILE A 170 10.63 -9.84 -11.25
N GLY A 171 10.51 -11.01 -10.64
CA GLY A 171 11.45 -11.48 -9.62
C GLY A 171 11.24 -10.81 -8.27
N ASN A 172 12.32 -10.79 -7.50
CA ASN A 172 12.37 -10.27 -6.15
C ASN A 172 13.45 -9.18 -6.07
N ALA A 173 13.33 -8.28 -5.11
CA ALA A 173 14.31 -7.24 -4.86
C ALA A 173 14.61 -7.15 -3.36
N VAL A 174 15.69 -6.47 -2.99
CA VAL A 174 16.00 -6.22 -1.57
C VAL A 174 15.55 -4.83 -1.15
N ARG A 175 15.48 -4.61 0.16
CA ARG A 175 15.05 -3.33 0.75
C ARG A 175 15.87 -2.14 0.25
N GLN A 176 17.18 -2.34 0.06
CA GLN A 176 18.08 -1.31 -0.46
C GLN A 176 17.71 -0.85 -1.88
N ASP A 177 17.20 -1.74 -2.73
CA ASP A 177 16.78 -1.40 -4.09
C ASP A 177 15.57 -0.47 -4.09
N VAL A 178 14.66 -0.64 -3.11
CA VAL A 178 13.51 0.26 -2.92
C VAL A 178 13.99 1.67 -2.52
N ALA A 179 14.94 1.74 -1.59
CA ALA A 179 15.55 3.01 -1.18
C ALA A 179 16.23 3.70 -2.38
N ALA A 180 17.00 2.94 -3.18
CA ALA A 180 17.65 3.45 -4.38
C ALA A 180 16.64 3.99 -5.41
N ALA A 181 15.51 3.28 -5.62
CA ALA A 181 14.43 3.72 -6.51
C ALA A 181 13.76 5.01 -6.01
N ARG A 182 13.54 5.14 -4.70
CA ARG A 182 13.01 6.37 -4.10
C ARG A 182 13.98 7.53 -4.29
N ASP A 183 15.26 7.33 -3.99
CA ASP A 183 16.29 8.37 -4.10
C ASP A 183 16.50 8.78 -5.56
N GLN A 184 16.35 7.84 -6.51
CA GLN A 184 16.37 8.17 -7.93
C GLN A 184 15.25 9.11 -8.32
N ARG A 185 14.02 8.93 -7.80
CA ARG A 185 12.93 9.88 -8.06
C ARG A 185 13.25 11.29 -7.57
N ILE A 186 13.89 11.40 -6.40
CA ILE A 186 14.33 12.69 -5.84
C ILE A 186 15.39 13.32 -6.76
N ARG A 187 16.38 12.54 -7.21
CA ARG A 187 17.40 13.01 -8.17
C ARG A 187 16.79 13.47 -9.49
N ASP A 188 15.79 12.74 -9.99
CA ASP A 188 15.04 13.06 -11.21
C ASP A 188 14.09 14.26 -11.03
N LYS A 189 14.01 14.85 -9.82
CA LYS A 189 13.05 15.91 -9.46
C LYS A 189 11.59 15.54 -9.79
N LYS A 190 11.26 14.24 -9.67
CA LYS A 190 9.88 13.77 -9.81
C LYS A 190 9.09 14.12 -8.56
N GLN A 191 7.78 14.29 -8.72
CA GLN A 191 6.89 14.46 -7.57
C GLN A 191 7.02 13.27 -6.61
N PRO A 192 6.85 13.45 -5.30
CA PRO A 192 6.81 12.34 -4.36
C PRO A 192 5.69 11.36 -4.75
N MET A 193 5.96 10.06 -4.64
CA MET A 193 4.93 9.05 -4.87
C MET A 193 4.07 8.89 -3.62
N LEU A 194 2.75 8.94 -3.80
CA LEU A 194 1.77 8.70 -2.75
C LEU A 194 1.02 7.40 -3.04
N PHE A 195 1.11 6.41 -2.15
CA PHE A 195 0.31 5.21 -2.25
C PHE A 195 -1.08 5.47 -1.66
N PHE A 196 -2.14 5.21 -2.41
CA PHE A 196 -3.51 5.37 -1.95
C PHE A 196 -4.20 4.01 -1.95
N LEU A 197 -4.40 3.44 -0.76
CA LEU A 197 -5.06 2.15 -0.57
C LEU A 197 -6.53 2.39 -0.25
N ASP A 198 -7.39 2.17 -1.24
CA ASP A 198 -8.82 2.43 -1.15
C ASP A 198 -9.60 1.21 -0.72
N GLU A 199 -10.70 1.39 0.02
CA GLU A 199 -11.50 0.30 0.59
C GLU A 199 -10.63 -0.77 1.31
N PHE A 200 -9.70 -0.29 2.14
CA PHE A 200 -8.77 -1.13 2.88
C PHE A 200 -9.54 -2.13 3.77
N PRO A 201 -9.19 -3.44 3.71
CA PRO A 201 -9.99 -4.47 4.33
C PRO A 201 -10.01 -4.33 5.85
N ARG A 202 -11.12 -4.79 6.43
CA ARG A 202 -11.22 -4.88 7.89
C ARG A 202 -10.30 -5.97 8.42
N LEU A 203 -9.66 -5.67 9.55
CA LEU A 203 -8.88 -6.64 10.30
C LEU A 203 -9.80 -7.71 10.88
N ARG A 204 -9.51 -8.96 10.54
CA ARG A 204 -10.16 -10.19 11.03
C ARG A 204 -9.08 -11.21 11.35
N GLU A 205 -9.41 -12.24 12.13
CA GLU A 205 -8.42 -13.26 12.51
C GLU A 205 -7.86 -14.00 11.28
N ASP A 206 -8.73 -14.32 10.31
CA ASP A 206 -8.39 -15.05 9.08
C ASP A 206 -7.52 -14.26 8.08
N ASN A 207 -7.50 -12.93 8.18
CA ASN A 207 -6.72 -12.07 7.28
C ASN A 207 -5.68 -11.21 8.00
N ARG A 208 -5.48 -11.41 9.31
CA ARG A 208 -4.69 -10.53 10.19
C ARG A 208 -3.29 -10.30 9.67
N THR A 209 -2.56 -11.38 9.41
CA THR A 209 -1.17 -11.33 8.95
C THR A 209 -1.06 -10.61 7.61
N LEU A 210 -1.93 -10.90 6.65
CA LEU A 210 -1.93 -10.24 5.34
C LEU A 210 -2.21 -8.73 5.45
N VAL A 211 -3.26 -8.34 6.20
CA VAL A 211 -3.64 -6.93 6.35
C VAL A 211 -2.55 -6.13 7.08
N ARG A 212 -1.97 -6.69 8.15
CA ARG A 212 -0.83 -6.08 8.85
C ARG A 212 0.38 -5.97 7.94
N SER A 213 0.69 -7.01 7.17
CA SER A 213 1.82 -7.04 6.25
C SER A 213 1.71 -6.00 5.15
N ILE A 214 0.54 -5.88 4.51
CA ILE A 214 0.29 -4.87 3.47
C ILE A 214 0.56 -3.46 4.00
N LEU A 215 0.13 -3.18 5.22
CA LEU A 215 0.34 -1.88 5.83
C LEU A 215 1.81 -1.67 6.22
N ASN A 216 2.37 -2.61 6.97
CA ASN A 216 3.67 -2.44 7.60
C ASN A 216 4.83 -2.53 6.62
N VAL A 217 4.65 -3.13 5.43
CA VAL A 217 5.66 -3.04 4.37
C VAL A 217 5.88 -1.58 3.92
N PHE A 218 4.82 -0.78 3.73
CA PHE A 218 4.97 0.64 3.36
C PHE A 218 5.58 1.47 4.49
N ARG A 219 5.17 1.22 5.75
CA ARG A 219 5.72 1.89 6.93
C ARG A 219 7.22 1.61 7.11
N SER A 220 7.63 0.34 7.02
CA SER A 220 9.05 -0.06 7.11
C SER A 220 9.92 0.60 6.02
N LEU A 221 9.33 0.94 4.87
CA LEU A 221 10.00 1.60 3.76
C LEU A 221 9.91 3.14 3.82
N ARG A 222 9.17 3.69 4.80
CA ARG A 222 8.85 5.11 4.94
C ARG A 222 8.27 5.70 3.65
N LEU A 223 7.32 4.98 3.05
CA LEU A 223 6.61 5.40 1.85
C LEU A 223 5.30 6.11 2.22
N PRO A 224 5.01 7.31 1.67
CA PRO A 224 3.76 8.01 1.93
C PRO A 224 2.53 7.18 1.54
N LEU A 225 1.56 7.08 2.45
CA LEU A 225 0.43 6.19 2.35
C LEU A 225 -0.87 6.87 2.84
N ILE A 226 -1.94 6.80 2.04
CA ILE A 226 -3.30 7.04 2.53
C ILE A 226 -4.02 5.71 2.62
N LEU A 227 -4.65 5.45 3.77
CA LEU A 227 -5.63 4.39 3.92
C LEU A 227 -7.04 4.98 3.92
N SER A 228 -7.84 4.53 2.97
CA SER A 228 -9.28 4.75 2.96
C SER A 228 -9.97 3.45 3.38
N ALA A 229 -10.77 3.49 4.46
CA ALA A 229 -11.47 2.31 4.98
C ALA A 229 -12.90 2.65 5.40
N THR A 230 -13.80 1.67 5.33
CA THR A 230 -15.18 1.80 5.81
C THR A 230 -15.29 1.39 7.30
N ASN A 231 -15.36 2.41 8.17
CA ASN A 231 -15.41 2.37 9.65
C ASN A 231 -14.07 2.00 10.31
N GLY A 232 -13.79 2.62 11.48
CA GLY A 232 -12.52 2.77 12.24
C GLY A 232 -11.63 1.55 12.48
N THR A 233 -11.37 0.80 11.43
CA THR A 233 -10.56 -0.41 11.39
C THR A 233 -9.11 -0.05 11.14
N ALA A 234 -8.85 0.99 10.34
CA ALA A 234 -7.55 1.61 10.26
C ALA A 234 -7.10 2.04 11.68
N ARG A 235 -7.96 2.73 12.45
CA ARG A 235 -7.69 3.05 13.88
C ARG A 235 -7.24 1.86 14.75
N LYS A 236 -7.78 0.65 14.56
CA LYS A 236 -7.35 -0.55 15.31
C LYS A 236 -5.99 -1.11 14.85
N LEU A 237 -5.65 -0.92 13.57
CA LEU A 237 -4.33 -1.27 13.03
C LEU A 237 -3.25 -0.30 13.50
N PHE A 238 -3.61 0.96 13.77
CA PHE A 238 -2.74 1.93 14.43
C PHE A 238 -2.52 1.59 15.91
N THR A 239 -3.57 1.31 16.68
CA THR A 239 -3.40 1.03 18.12
C THR A 239 -2.80 -0.34 18.42
N GLY A 240 -2.86 -1.30 17.49
CA GLY A 240 -2.27 -2.63 17.62
C GLY A 240 -0.73 -2.66 17.53
N SER A 241 -0.07 -1.59 17.06
CA SER A 241 1.39 -1.44 17.12
C SER A 241 1.89 -0.86 18.45
N ASP A 242 1.02 -0.22 19.25
CA ASP A 242 1.39 0.49 20.48
C ASP A 242 1.56 -0.43 21.71
N TYR A 243 1.26 -1.72 21.59
CA TYR A 243 1.50 -2.66 22.71
C TYR A 243 2.99 -2.98 22.93
N SER A 244 3.90 -2.34 22.19
CA SER A 244 5.34 -2.40 22.44
C SER A 244 5.97 -1.02 22.63
N ARG A 245 5.38 -0.17 23.50
CA ARG A 245 6.07 0.64 24.54
C ARG A 245 5.16 1.77 25.07
N VAL A 246 4.80 1.63 26.35
CA VAL A 246 4.63 2.70 27.35
C VAL A 246 3.74 3.90 26.97
N SER A 247 2.52 3.86 27.52
CA SER A 247 1.67 4.98 27.99
C SER A 247 1.95 6.40 27.47
N ARG A 248 0.93 7.03 26.84
CA ARG A 248 0.34 8.31 27.31
C ARG A 248 -0.97 8.69 26.59
N VAL A 249 -2.04 8.67 27.39
CA VAL A 249 -3.12 9.65 27.64
C VAL A 249 -3.85 10.34 26.45
N PRO A 250 -5.21 10.44 26.50
CA PRO A 250 -6.05 10.81 25.35
C PRO A 250 -6.31 12.32 25.24
N TRP A 251 -6.57 12.75 24.01
CA TRP A 251 -7.44 13.87 23.66
C TRP A 251 -8.41 13.42 22.57
#